data_AF-A0A535DD35-F1
#
_entry.id   AF-A0A535DD35-F1
#
_cell.length_a   1.000
_cell.length_b   1.000
_cell.length_c   1.000
_cell.angle_alpha   90.00
_cell.angle_beta   90.00
_cell.angle_gamma   90.00
#
_symmetry.space_group_name_H-M   'P 1'
#
loop_
_entity.id
_entity.type
_entity.pdbx_description
1 polymer ?
#
loop_
_entity_poly.entity_id
_entity_poly.type
_entity_poly.pdbx_seq_one_letter_code
_entity_poly.pdbx_strand_id
1 'polypeptide(L)' 'MPTRLVWALVALVLALLGWLMLINAAFGISGYLVVGVGVGIGCAVIGSLAHDALAGPRERL' A
#
# COMPACT_ATOMS: atom_id res chain seq x y z
N MET A 1 14.30 4.23 -4.33
CA MET A 1 14.09 3.85 -2.92
C MET A 1 13.12 4.78 -2.16
N PRO A 2 13.35 6.11 -2.03
CA PRO A 2 12.56 6.94 -1.12
C PRO A 2 11.07 7.01 -1.48
N THR A 3 10.74 7.10 -2.78
CA THR A 3 9.35 7.18 -3.25
C THR A 3 8.52 5.95 -2.90
N ARG A 4 9.10 4.75 -2.96
CA ARG A 4 8.39 3.50 -2.63
C ARG A 4 8.13 3.38 -1.13
N LEU A 5 9.07 3.85 -0.32
CA LEU A 5 8.89 3.92 1.14
C LEU A 5 7.76 4.88 1.50
N VAL A 6 7.70 6.04 0.84
CA VAL A 6 6.60 7.01 1.01
C VAL A 6 5.26 6.37 0.64
N TRP A 7 5.17 5.68 -0.49
CA TRP A 7 3.94 4.99 -0.89
C TRP A 7 3.55 3.84 0.03
N ALA A 8 4.52 3.09 0.55
CA ALA A 8 4.27 2.07 1.58
C ALA A 8 3.70 2.68 2.86
N LEU A 9 4.24 3.85 3.28
CA LEU A 9 3.75 4.57 4.44
C LEU A 9 2.34 5.13 4.21
N VAL A 10 2.07 5.69 3.03
CA VAL A 10 0.72 6.14 2.63
C VAL A 10 -0.26 4.96 2.64
N ALA A 11 0.13 3.81 2.08
CA ALA A 11 -0.69 2.60 2.10
C ALA A 11 -1.04 2.16 3.53
N LEU A 12 -0.04 2.13 4.41
CA LEU A 12 -0.20 1.77 5.82
C LEU A 12 -1.15 2.73 6.54
N VAL A 13 -0.94 4.04 6.37
CA VAL A 13 -1.78 5.08 7.00
C VAL A 13 -3.22 4.97 6.53
N LEU A 14 -3.45 4.80 5.22
CA LEU A 14 -4.81 4.65 4.68
C LEU A 14 -5.47 3.36 5.19
N ALA A 15 -4.78 2.23 5.18
CA ALA A 15 -5.33 0.98 5.69
C ALA A 15 -5.73 1.09 7.17
N LEU A 16 -4.85 1.65 8.02
CA LEU A 16 -5.12 1.86 9.44
C LEU A 16 -6.24 2.88 9.68
N LEU A 17 -6.26 3.98 8.92
CA LEU A 17 -7.30 5.00 9.02
C LEU A 17 -8.67 4.43 8.64
N GLY A 18 -8.76 3.71 7.52
CA GLY A 18 -10.00 3.07 7.10
C GLY A 18 -10.47 2.03 8.11
N TRP A 19 -9.55 1.26 8.69
CA TRP A 19 -9.88 0.29 9.74
C TRP A 19 -10.40 0.97 11.01
N LEU A 20 -9.76 2.07 11.42
CA LEU A 20 -10.20 2.90 12.54
C LEU A 20 -11.60 3.48 12.29
N MET A 21 -11.90 3.93 11.07
CA MET A 21 -13.24 4.41 10.71
C MET A 21 -14.30 3.31 10.88
N LEU A 22 -14.00 2.08 10.44
CA LEU A 22 -14.90 0.94 10.58
C LEU A 22 -15.14 0.57 12.05
N ILE A 23 -14.08 0.53 12.87
CA ILE A 23 -14.19 0.27 14.32
C ILE A 23 -15.10 1.30 15.01
N ASN A 24 -14.97 2.57 14.63
CA ASN A 24 -15.74 3.66 15.24
C ASN A 24 -17.11 3.89 14.55
N ALA A 25 -17.51 3.03 13.62
CA ALA A 25 -18.70 3.22 12.78
C ALA A 25 -18.79 4.61 12.11
N ALA A 26 -17.64 5.22 11.84
CA ALA A 26 -17.53 6.57 11.30
C ALA A 26 -17.64 6.53 9.77
N PHE A 27 -18.48 7.39 9.19
CA PHE A 27 -18.69 7.53 7.74
C PHE A 27 -19.15 6.26 6.99
N GLY A 28 -19.52 5.19 7.71
CA GLY A 28 -20.14 3.98 7.15
C GLY A 28 -19.29 3.28 6.09
N ILE A 29 -19.85 3.10 4.89
CA ILE A 29 -19.24 2.32 3.79
C ILE A 29 -17.87 2.87 3.34
N SER A 30 -17.60 4.16 3.55
CA SER A 30 -16.34 4.78 3.13
C SER A 30 -15.12 4.18 3.83
N GLY A 31 -15.27 3.62 5.04
CA GLY A 31 -14.18 2.94 5.72
C GLY A 31 -13.60 1.78 4.90
N TYR A 32 -14.47 0.98 4.27
CA TYR A 32 -14.05 -0.11 3.39
C TYR A 32 -13.33 0.40 2.13
N LEU A 33 -13.79 1.53 1.56
CA LEU A 33 -13.11 2.15 0.42
C LEU A 33 -11.68 2.56 0.80
N VAL A 34 -11.52 3.24 1.95
CA VAL A 34 -10.21 3.71 2.42
C VAL A 34 -9.27 2.54 2.71
N VAL A 35 -9.76 1.46 3.33
CA VAL A 35 -9.01 0.21 3.50
C VAL A 35 -8.60 -0.36 2.14
N GLY A 36 -9.53 -0.48 1.20
CA GLY A 36 -9.29 -1.04 -0.14
C GLY A 36 -8.22 -0.27 -0.90
N VAL A 37 -8.24 1.07 -0.86
CA VAL A 37 -7.21 1.91 -1.48
C VAL A 37 -5.85 1.66 -0.84
N GLY A 38 -5.77 1.63 0.51
CA GLY A 38 -4.52 1.34 1.22
C GLY A 38 -3.95 -0.04 0.84
N VAL A 39 -4.78 -1.08 0.80
CA VAL A 39 -4.39 -2.43 0.40
C VAL A 39 -3.92 -2.46 -1.06
N GLY A 40 -4.63 -1.79 -1.98
CA GLY A 40 -4.25 -1.73 -3.39
C GLY A 40 -2.88 -1.11 -3.62
N ILE A 41 -2.59 0.01 -2.95
CA ILE A 41 -1.26 0.65 -3.00
C ILE A 41 -0.21 -0.29 -2.42
N GLY A 42 -0.49 -0.93 -1.27
CA GLY A 42 0.41 -1.90 -0.65
C GLY A 42 0.78 -3.05 -1.58
N CYS A 43 -0.21 -3.65 -2.26
CA CYS A 43 0.02 -4.70 -3.24
C CYS A 43 0.89 -4.21 -4.41
N ALA A 44 0.66 -2.99 -4.92
CA ALA A 44 1.47 -2.44 -6.01
C ALA A 44 2.93 -2.22 -5.58
N VAL A 45 3.17 -1.73 -4.37
CA VAL A 45 4.53 -1.55 -3.84
C VAL A 45 5.24 -2.90 -3.67
N ILE A 46 4.56 -3.90 -3.07
CA ILE A 46 5.12 -5.24 -2.89
C ILE A 46 5.43 -5.87 -4.25
N GLY A 47 4.50 -5.81 -5.20
CA GLY A 47 4.71 -6.33 -6.56
C GLY A 47 5.90 -5.67 -7.27
N SER A 48 6.07 -4.37 -7.08
CA SER A 48 7.22 -3.63 -7.62
C SER A 48 8.55 -4.05 -6.98
N LEU A 49 8.58 -4.32 -5.68
CA LEU A 49 9.78 -4.84 -4.99
C LEU A 49 10.09 -6.29 -5.40
N ALA A 50 9.05 -7.12 -5.50
CA ALA A 50 9.18 -8.50 -5.97
C ALA A 50 9.71 -8.55 -7.41
N HIS A 51 9.19 -7.68 -8.29
CA HIS A 51 9.67 -7.56 -9.66
C HIS A 51 11.17 -7.22 -9.71
N ASP A 52 11.63 -6.25 -8.92
CA ASP A 52 13.05 -5.89 -8.88
C ASP A 52 13.92 -7.03 -8.33
N ALA A 53 13.44 -7.75 -7.30
CA ALA A 53 14.15 -8.90 -6.74
C ALA A 53 14.25 -10.07 -7.74
N LEU A 54 13.21 -10.29 -8.54
CA LEU A 54 13.13 -11.34 -9.56
C LEU A 54 13.89 -10.97 -10.85
N ALA A 55 13.95 -9.70 -11.22
CA ALA A 55 14.59 -9.23 -12.45
C ALA A 55 16.13 -9.35 -12.42
N GLY A 56 16.72 -9.61 -11.25
CA GLY A 56 18.16 -9.80 -11.08
C GLY A 56 18.99 -8.54 -11.35
N PRO A 57 20.29 -8.54 -11.00
CA PRO A 57 21.17 -7.38 -11.21
C PRO A 57 21.36 -7.11 -12.72
N ARG A 58 21.01 -5.90 -13.18
CA ARG A 58 21.20 -5.42 -14.56
C ARG A 58 22.67 -5.21 -14.98
N GLU A 59 23.61 -5.90 -14.35
CA GLU A 59 25.07 -5.69 -14.52
C GLU A 59 25.70 -6.60 -15.60
N ARG A 60 24.94 -7.00 -16.63
CA ARG A 60 25.44 -7.82 -17.75
C ARG A 60 25.04 -7.35 -19.15
N LEU A 61 24.93 -6.04 -19.39
CA LEU A 61 24.90 -5.48 -20.75
C LEU A 61 25.75 -4.21 -20.82
#